data_AF-A0A350TI13-F1
#
_entry.id   AF-A0A350TI13-F1
#
_cell.length_a   1.000
_cell.length_b   1.000
_cell.length_c   1.000
_cell.angle_alpha   90.00
_cell.angle_beta   90.00
_cell.angle_gamma   90.00
#
_symmetry.space_group_name_H-M   'P 1'
#
loop_
_entity.id
_entity.type
_entity.pdbx_description
1 polymer ?
#
loop_
_entity_poly.entity_id
_entity_poly.type
_entity_poly.pdbx_seq_one_letter_code
_entity_poly.pdbx_strand_id
1 'polypeptide(L)'
;MEKKQTFSVHTERDVKLTVEDIDDIMVAALEGGINYWCSEAEVVEERRCADWGHEQIARGGALVLHDIEDSSEKWELDLEKFLKGFKLWAEQGLDKYGAVQKDGTVDCCQIDAACADEIVQLALFGEVMFG
;
A
#
# COMPACT_ATOMS: atom_id res chain seq x y z
N MET A 1 -16.12 -21.55 34.54
CA MET A 1 -15.92 -21.59 33.08
C MET A 1 -14.53 -22.14 32.85
N GLU A 2 -14.40 -23.33 32.26
CA GLU A 2 -13.09 -23.91 31.95
C GLU A 2 -12.38 -23.04 30.91
N LYS A 3 -11.12 -22.68 31.17
CA LYS A 3 -10.28 -21.99 30.19
C LYS A 3 -10.00 -22.97 29.05
N LYS A 4 -10.51 -22.68 27.86
CA LYS A 4 -10.18 -23.44 26.65
C LYS A 4 -8.68 -23.31 26.39
N GLN A 5 -7.98 -24.43 26.23
CA GLN A 5 -6.60 -24.47 25.80
C GLN A 5 -6.54 -24.18 24.29
N THR A 6 -5.68 -23.25 23.88
CA THR A 6 -5.45 -22.92 22.47
C THR A 6 -3.99 -23.17 22.11
N PHE A 7 -3.74 -23.47 20.84
CA PHE A 7 -2.42 -23.64 20.26
C PHE A 7 -2.34 -22.82 18.97
N SER A 8 -1.24 -22.11 18.77
CA SER A 8 -1.01 -21.32 17.56
C SER A 8 -0.20 -22.12 16.55
N VAL A 9 -0.57 -22.01 15.28
CA VAL A 9 0.18 -22.55 14.14
C VAL A 9 0.42 -21.39 13.18
N HIS A 10 1.65 -21.24 12.72
CA HIS A 10 2.01 -20.23 11.71
C HIS A 10 1.90 -20.85 10.32
N THR A 11 1.36 -20.09 9.38
CA THR A 11 1.21 -20.49 7.97
C THR A 11 1.69 -19.36 7.08
N GLU A 12 2.53 -19.69 6.11
CA GLU A 12 2.97 -18.76 5.07
C GLU A 12 2.09 -18.89 3.83
N ARG A 13 1.95 -17.79 3.09
CA ARG A 13 1.11 -17.71 1.91
C ARG A 13 1.68 -16.71 0.90
N ASP A 14 1.76 -17.13 -0.36
CA ASP A 14 2.08 -16.23 -1.46
C ASP A 14 0.86 -15.39 -1.88
N VAL A 15 1.09 -14.08 -2.04
CA VAL A 15 0.17 -13.15 -2.69
C VAL A 15 0.78 -12.70 -4.01
N LYS A 16 -0.05 -12.68 -5.06
CA LYS A 16 0.33 -12.38 -6.43
C LYS A 16 -0.29 -11.04 -6.80
N LEU A 17 0.55 -10.01 -6.86
CA LEU A 17 0.19 -8.70 -7.39
C LEU A 17 0.62 -8.64 -8.85
N THR A 18 -0.32 -8.25 -9.71
CA THR A 18 -0.06 -7.86 -11.09
C THR A 18 0.37 -6.40 -11.15
N VAL A 19 0.80 -5.94 -12.33
CA VAL A 19 1.06 -4.52 -12.58
C VAL A 19 -0.21 -3.70 -12.40
N GLU A 20 -1.34 -4.20 -12.91
CA GLU A 20 -2.65 -3.55 -12.81
C GLU A 20 -3.09 -3.43 -11.34
N ASP A 21 -2.89 -4.47 -10.52
CA ASP A 21 -3.27 -4.41 -9.10
C ASP A 21 -2.54 -3.26 -8.37
N ILE A 22 -1.24 -3.10 -8.64
CA ILE A 22 -0.43 -2.04 -8.03
C ILE A 22 -0.87 -0.67 -8.56
N ASP A 23 -1.10 -0.55 -9.88
CA ASP A 23 -1.55 0.69 -10.51
C ASP A 23 -2.91 1.12 -9.93
N ASP A 24 -3.88 0.19 -9.79
CA ASP A 24 -5.21 0.43 -9.21
C ASP A 24 -5.15 0.89 -7.75
N ILE A 25 -4.32 0.24 -6.93
CA ILE A 25 -4.11 0.65 -5.53
C ILE A 25 -3.50 2.05 -5.47
N MET A 26 -2.53 2.34 -6.35
CA MET A 26 -1.91 3.66 -6.41
C MET A 26 -2.88 4.74 -6.90
N VAL A 27 -3.81 4.43 -7.81
CA VAL A 27 -4.91 5.34 -8.18
C VAL A 27 -5.76 5.65 -6.94
N ALA A 28 -6.23 4.62 -6.23
CA ALA A 28 -7.06 4.80 -5.04
C ALA A 28 -6.35 5.62 -3.94
N ALA A 29 -5.04 5.41 -3.77
CA ALA A 29 -4.22 6.20 -2.86
C ALA A 29 -4.13 7.68 -3.31
N LEU A 30 -3.69 7.94 -4.54
CA LEU A 30 -3.38 9.28 -5.03
C LEU A 30 -4.63 10.16 -5.27
N GLU A 31 -5.77 9.54 -5.59
CA GLU A 31 -7.02 10.25 -5.92
C GLU A 31 -8.00 10.39 -4.74
N GLY A 32 -7.67 9.83 -3.56
CA GLY A 32 -8.49 10.06 -2.37
C GLY A 32 -7.97 9.47 -1.07
N GLY A 33 -7.09 8.46 -1.12
CA GLY A 33 -6.60 7.79 0.08
C GLY A 33 -5.67 8.65 0.90
N ILE A 34 -4.65 9.26 0.28
CA ILE A 34 -3.57 9.93 1.03
C ILE A 34 -3.69 11.45 1.06
N ASN A 35 -4.63 12.04 0.31
CA ASN A 35 -4.69 13.50 0.10
C ASN A 35 -4.95 14.33 1.37
N TYR A 36 -5.30 13.69 2.50
CA TYR A 36 -5.51 14.38 3.77
C TYR A 36 -4.21 14.59 4.57
N TRP A 37 -3.14 13.84 4.28
CA TRP A 37 -1.81 13.98 4.89
C TRP A 37 -0.68 14.18 3.86
N CYS A 38 -0.92 13.87 2.60
CA CYS A 38 0.00 14.08 1.48
C CYS A 38 -0.49 15.22 0.59
N SER A 39 0.27 16.30 0.49
CA SER A 39 -0.08 17.46 -0.34
C SER A 39 0.17 17.25 -1.83
N GLU A 40 1.25 16.53 -2.17
CA GLU A 40 1.70 16.33 -3.54
C GLU A 40 2.43 14.98 -3.67
N ALA A 41 2.24 14.34 -4.82
CA ALA A 41 3.00 13.16 -5.23
C ALA A 41 3.81 13.49 -6.50
N GLU A 42 5.11 13.66 -6.34
CA GLU A 42 6.04 14.04 -7.41
C GLU A 42 6.72 12.81 -8.00
N VAL A 43 6.81 12.73 -9.33
CA VAL A 43 7.56 11.64 -9.98
C VAL A 43 9.06 11.87 -9.85
N VAL A 44 9.81 10.85 -9.44
CA VAL A 44 11.28 10.90 -9.49
C VAL A 44 11.73 10.77 -10.95
N GLU A 45 12.03 11.89 -11.60
CA GLU A 45 12.27 11.96 -13.05
C GLU A 45 13.41 11.05 -13.54
N GLU A 46 14.48 10.88 -12.77
CA GLU A 46 15.59 9.97 -13.14
C GLU A 46 15.18 8.49 -13.17
N ARG A 47 14.05 8.16 -12.55
CA ARG A 47 13.44 6.81 -12.53
C ARG A 47 12.05 6.79 -13.16
N ARG A 48 11.67 7.79 -13.95
CA ARG A 48 10.37 7.77 -14.63
C ARG A 48 10.26 6.53 -15.52
N CYS A 49 9.21 5.75 -15.34
CA CYS A 49 8.93 4.52 -16.09
C CYS A 49 7.60 4.55 -16.84
N ALA A 50 6.78 5.59 -16.65
CA ALA A 50 5.48 5.75 -17.30
C ALA A 50 5.06 7.22 -17.42
N ASP A 51 3.93 7.46 -18.09
CA ASP A 51 3.37 8.80 -18.28
C ASP A 51 2.61 9.28 -17.03
N TRP A 52 1.90 8.36 -16.35
CA TRP A 52 1.07 8.68 -15.18
C TRP A 52 1.75 8.35 -13.85
N GLY A 53 1.44 9.11 -12.80
CA GLY A 53 2.04 8.93 -11.46
C GLY A 53 1.73 7.57 -10.84
N HIS A 54 0.49 7.09 -10.94
CA HIS A 54 0.09 5.78 -10.40
C HIS A 54 0.80 4.61 -11.09
N GLU A 55 1.23 4.77 -12.35
CA GLU A 55 1.90 3.72 -13.12
C GLU A 55 3.39 3.55 -12.79
N GLN A 56 3.98 4.45 -11.99
CA GLN A 56 5.43 4.45 -11.76
C GLN A 56 5.90 3.23 -10.96
N ILE A 57 5.20 2.91 -9.86
CA ILE A 57 5.66 1.95 -8.85
C ILE A 57 5.84 0.55 -9.44
N ALA A 58 4.83 0.02 -10.12
CA ALA A 58 4.86 -1.33 -10.69
C ALA A 58 5.96 -1.53 -11.75
N ARG A 59 6.40 -0.44 -12.40
CA ARG A 59 7.36 -0.44 -13.50
C ARG A 59 8.80 -0.12 -13.05
N GLY A 60 9.04 0.01 -11.75
CA GLY A 60 10.36 0.29 -11.17
C GLY A 60 10.69 1.78 -11.02
N GLY A 61 9.71 2.66 -11.25
CA GLY A 61 9.81 4.07 -10.92
C GLY A 61 9.57 4.34 -9.44
N ALA A 62 9.52 5.63 -9.09
CA ALA A 62 9.30 6.08 -7.72
C ALA A 62 8.54 7.40 -7.67
N LEU A 63 7.88 7.63 -6.53
CA LEU A 63 7.21 8.87 -6.18
C LEU A 63 7.82 9.46 -4.91
N VAL A 64 7.93 10.78 -4.85
CA VAL A 64 8.17 11.53 -3.62
C VAL A 64 6.83 12.08 -3.14
N LEU A 65 6.40 11.63 -1.98
CA LEU A 65 5.17 12.07 -1.31
C LEU A 65 5.54 13.16 -0.31
N HIS A 66 4.92 14.33 -0.45
CA HIS A 66 5.18 15.51 0.39
C HIS A 66 4.14 15.61 1.49
N ASP A 67 4.58 15.82 2.73
CA ASP A 67 3.67 16.07 3.85
C ASP A 67 2.80 17.31 3.59
N ILE A 68 1.58 17.32 4.11
CA ILE A 68 0.64 18.44 3.93
C ILE A 68 0.87 19.59 4.90
N GLU A 69 1.45 19.33 6.08
CA GLU A 69 1.68 20.32 7.13
C GLU A 69 3.12 20.87 7.13
N ASP A 70 4.11 20.02 6.83
CA ASP A 70 5.53 20.36 6.78
C ASP A 70 6.13 20.18 5.39
N SER A 71 6.30 21.29 4.67
CA SER A 71 6.92 21.33 3.33
C SER A 71 8.36 20.79 3.23
N SER A 72 9.03 20.56 4.36
CA SER A 72 10.37 19.95 4.39
C SER A 72 10.33 18.44 4.55
N GLU A 73 9.21 17.89 5.00
CA GLU A 73 9.02 16.46 5.22
C GLU A 73 8.46 15.80 3.95
N LYS A 74 9.18 14.76 3.52
CA LYS A 74 8.86 14.02 2.30
C LYS A 74 9.43 12.62 2.36
N TRP A 75 8.75 11.69 1.69
CA TRP A 75 9.10 10.29 1.70
C TRP A 75 9.05 9.71 0.30
N GLU A 76 9.99 8.82 0.01
CA GLU A 76 10.08 8.19 -1.30
C GLU A 76 9.43 6.80 -1.29
N LEU A 77 8.42 6.62 -2.13
CA LEU A 77 7.76 5.35 -2.38
C LEU A 77 8.31 4.72 -3.67
N ASP A 78 8.75 3.47 -3.58
CA ASP A 78 9.19 2.63 -4.70
C ASP A 78 8.53 1.25 -4.61
N LEU A 79 8.79 0.38 -5.59
CA LEU A 79 8.21 -0.96 -5.63
C LEU A 79 8.57 -1.81 -4.39
N GLU A 80 9.80 -1.74 -3.90
CA GLU A 80 10.23 -2.54 -2.75
C GLU A 80 9.44 -2.15 -1.49
N LYS A 81 9.32 -0.83 -1.24
CA LYS A 81 8.54 -0.31 -0.12
C LYS A 81 7.06 -0.63 -0.27
N PHE A 82 6.50 -0.47 -1.48
CA PHE A 82 5.10 -0.82 -1.74
C PHE A 82 4.81 -2.29 -1.41
N LEU A 83 5.62 -3.22 -1.91
CA LEU A 83 5.45 -4.65 -1.65
C LEU A 83 5.57 -4.97 -0.16
N LYS A 84 6.48 -4.29 0.56
CA LYS A 84 6.59 -4.40 2.02
C LYS A 84 5.34 -3.87 2.72
N GLY A 85 4.81 -2.73 2.30
CA GLY A 85 3.58 -2.14 2.85
C GLY A 85 2.37 -3.05 2.65
N PHE A 86 2.18 -3.57 1.43
CA PHE A 86 1.11 -4.52 1.13
C PHE A 86 1.23 -5.79 1.98
N LYS A 87 2.45 -6.34 2.12
CA LYS A 87 2.70 -7.49 2.98
C LYS A 87 2.28 -7.21 4.42
N LEU A 88 2.71 -6.09 5.00
CA LEU A 88 2.34 -5.70 6.36
C LEU A 88 0.82 -5.54 6.51
N TRP A 89 0.17 -4.94 5.52
CA TRP A 89 -1.29 -4.76 5.53
C TRP A 89 -2.03 -6.10 5.61
N ALA A 90 -1.63 -7.07 4.79
CA ALA A 90 -2.20 -8.41 4.81
C ALA A 90 -1.89 -9.17 6.12
N GLU A 91 -0.65 -9.12 6.60
CA GLU A 91 -0.21 -9.83 7.82
C GLU A 91 -0.84 -9.27 9.11
N GLN A 92 -1.11 -7.97 9.15
CA GLN A 92 -1.77 -7.31 10.28
C GLN A 92 -3.30 -7.50 10.29
N GLY A 93 -3.85 -8.18 9.28
CA GLY A 93 -5.29 -8.43 9.17
C GLY A 93 -6.09 -7.17 8.84
N LEU A 94 -5.48 -6.21 8.15
CA LEU A 94 -6.14 -4.99 7.71
C LEU A 94 -6.99 -5.20 6.44
N ASP A 95 -6.85 -6.36 5.78
CA ASP A 95 -7.75 -6.84 4.73
C ASP A 95 -9.15 -7.17 5.28
N LYS A 96 -9.94 -6.13 5.57
CA LYS A 96 -11.29 -6.25 6.15
C LYS A 96 -12.32 -6.75 5.15
N TYR A 97 -12.09 -6.51 3.86
CA TYR A 97 -13.04 -6.80 2.78
C TYR A 97 -12.70 -8.08 2.02
N GLY A 98 -11.57 -8.73 2.34
CA GLY A 98 -11.17 -9.99 1.73
C GLY A 98 -10.67 -9.80 0.31
N ALA A 99 -9.87 -8.77 0.07
CA ALA A 99 -9.20 -8.51 -1.20
C ALA A 99 -8.27 -9.67 -1.59
N VAL A 100 -7.53 -10.26 -0.64
CA VAL A 100 -6.62 -11.38 -0.91
C VAL A 100 -7.39 -12.70 -1.02
N GLN A 101 -7.71 -13.10 -2.26
CA GLN A 101 -8.47 -14.31 -2.60
C GLN A 101 -7.70 -15.57 -2.23
N LYS A 102 -8.35 -16.74 -2.10
CA LYS A 102 -7.75 -18.02 -1.63
C LYS A 102 -6.63 -18.62 -2.50
N ASP A 103 -6.51 -18.23 -3.75
CA ASP A 103 -5.45 -18.66 -4.68
C ASP A 103 -4.26 -17.69 -4.77
N GLY A 104 -4.34 -16.59 -4.01
CA GLY A 104 -3.31 -15.58 -3.84
C GLY A 104 -3.50 -14.36 -4.74
N THR A 105 -4.51 -14.34 -5.62
CA THR A 105 -4.82 -13.13 -6.39
C THR A 105 -5.44 -12.05 -5.51
N VAL A 106 -5.37 -10.81 -5.97
CA VAL A 106 -5.95 -9.66 -5.28
C VAL A 106 -7.16 -9.17 -6.08
N ASP A 107 -8.27 -8.94 -5.39
CA ASP A 107 -9.45 -8.25 -5.94
C ASP A 107 -9.38 -6.79 -5.52
N CYS A 108 -8.84 -5.93 -6.37
CA CYS A 108 -8.72 -4.49 -6.09
C CYS A 108 -10.08 -3.79 -5.93
N CYS A 109 -11.21 -4.40 -6.34
CA CYS A 109 -12.53 -3.86 -6.02
C CYS A 109 -12.84 -3.90 -4.51
N GLN A 110 -12.07 -4.65 -3.72
CA GLN A 110 -12.14 -4.68 -2.26
C GLN A 110 -11.08 -3.80 -1.57
N ILE A 111 -10.27 -3.06 -2.34
CA ILE A 111 -9.29 -2.11 -1.81
C ILE A 111 -9.80 -0.71 -2.12
N ASP A 112 -10.45 -0.09 -1.13
CA ASP A 112 -10.89 1.29 -1.23
C ASP A 112 -9.77 2.28 -0.89
N ALA A 113 -10.09 3.57 -0.92
CA ALA A 113 -9.15 4.64 -0.59
C ALA A 113 -8.54 4.50 0.82
N ALA A 114 -9.29 3.97 1.81
CA ALA A 114 -8.79 3.79 3.16
C ALA A 114 -7.81 2.60 3.23
N CYS A 115 -8.11 1.49 2.55
CA CYS A 115 -7.15 0.39 2.44
C CYS A 115 -5.88 0.80 1.68
N ALA A 116 -6.01 1.57 0.60
CA ALA A 116 -4.88 2.09 -0.15
C ALA A 116 -4.01 3.04 0.68
N ASP A 117 -4.63 3.90 1.50
CA ASP A 117 -3.95 4.73 2.49
C ASP A 117 -3.15 3.90 3.50
N GLU A 118 -3.78 2.91 4.15
CA GLU A 118 -3.10 2.00 5.09
C GLU A 118 -1.88 1.31 4.43
N ILE A 119 -2.00 0.85 3.18
CA ILE A 119 -0.90 0.22 2.43
C ILE A 119 0.26 1.20 2.21
N VAL A 120 -0.02 2.44 1.79
CA VAL A 120 1.01 3.46 1.55
C VAL A 120 1.69 3.87 2.86
N GLN A 121 0.94 4.09 3.93
CA GLN A 121 1.50 4.41 5.24
C GLN A 121 2.41 3.28 5.76
N LEU A 122 1.98 2.03 5.63
CA LEU A 122 2.80 0.87 5.98
C LEU A 122 4.05 0.73 5.11
N ALA A 123 3.97 1.12 3.84
CA ALA A 123 5.12 1.14 2.93
C ALA A 123 6.18 2.15 3.36
N LEU A 124 5.76 3.35 3.80
CA LEU A 124 6.66 4.44 4.18
C LEU A 124 7.16 4.32 5.63
N PHE A 125 6.26 4.02 6.55
CA PHE A 125 6.48 4.15 8.00
C PHE A 125 6.55 2.81 8.73
N GLY A 126 5.99 1.75 8.13
CA GLY A 126 5.86 0.44 8.77
C GLY A 126 4.71 0.34 9.79
N GLU A 127 3.98 1.43 10.01
CA GLU A 127 2.77 1.53 10.83
C GLU A 127 1.82 2.60 10.25
N VAL A 128 0.56 2.60 10.70
CA VAL A 128 -0.43 3.62 10.32
C VAL A 128 -0.30 4.80 11.29
N MET A 129 0.15 5.93 10.79
CA MET A 129 0.45 7.16 11.54
C MET A 129 -0.69 8.18 11.50
N PHE A 130 -1.42 8.20 10.38
CA PHE A 130 -2.50 9.15 10.07
C PHE A 130 -3.82 8.39 9.94
N GLY A 131 -4.94 8.97 10.39
CA GLY A 131 -6.28 8.38 10.31
C GLY A 131 -7.40 9.18 10.95
#